data_AF-A0A2E3Z473-F1
#
_entry.id   AF-A0A2E3Z473-F1
#
_cell.length_a   1.000
_cell.length_b   1.000
_cell.length_c   1.000
_cell.angle_alpha   90.00
_cell.angle_beta   90.00
_cell.angle_gamma   90.00
#
_symmetry.space_group_name_H-M   'P 1'
#
loop_
_entity.id
_entity.type
_entity.pdbx_description
1 polymer ?
#
loop_
_entity_poly.entity_id
_entity_poly.type
_entity_poly.pdbx_seq_one_letter_code
_entity_poly.pdbx_strand_id
1 'polypeptide(L)'
;MTSSRSDKSSESRPDFMVLLGLAPPYALEDVKAAYLVRAKELHPDRGGSPEEFDALQKAFEQAKKYLDFRSDRRGWIANQMTSYLGTQEMIERLEQFGAEVTSDAIDWLKKSFGDFAQLTENVISIRLEGSTQAEEMIRYMVEQQSELGSLTRLELPNCKISDAAVLELEAFQQLLHIDLSGTPVGKDATWIVDSILGLETLDLRGTRVGWWMRRKVRSVLQQRMEVRPHSPFGQA
;
A
#
# COMPACT_ATOMS: atom_id res chain seq x y z
N MET A 1 47.97 -21.60 -7.84
CA MET A 1 48.00 -21.69 -6.37
C MET A 1 48.87 -20.53 -5.90
N THR A 2 48.42 -19.48 -5.22
CA THR A 2 47.46 -19.42 -4.10
C THR A 2 46.62 -18.14 -4.18
N SER A 3 45.41 -18.26 -3.63
CA SER A 3 44.34 -17.28 -3.53
C SER A 3 44.72 -16.14 -2.57
N SER A 4 44.61 -14.88 -3.01
CA SER A 4 44.60 -13.71 -2.12
C SER A 4 43.15 -13.28 -1.90
N ARG A 5 42.64 -13.68 -0.74
CA ARG A 5 41.31 -13.36 -0.22
C ARG A 5 41.43 -12.03 0.52
N SER A 6 40.96 -10.95 -0.07
CA SER A 6 40.86 -9.64 0.59
C SER A 6 39.87 -8.75 -0.14
N ASP A 7 38.58 -9.03 0.05
CA ASP A 7 37.56 -7.99 -0.10
C ASP A 7 36.69 -8.00 1.16
N LYS A 8 37.13 -7.24 2.16
CA LYS A 8 36.31 -6.86 3.30
C LYS A 8 35.48 -5.67 2.86
N SER A 9 34.37 -5.91 2.16
CA SER A 9 33.34 -4.89 2.04
C SER A 9 32.74 -4.67 3.43
N SER A 10 32.98 -3.50 3.99
CA SER A 10 32.38 -3.04 5.23
C SER A 10 30.86 -2.99 5.06
N GLU A 11 30.14 -3.99 5.57
CA GLU A 11 28.68 -3.98 5.68
C GLU A 11 28.29 -2.81 6.61
N SER A 12 27.99 -1.64 6.03
CA SER A 12 27.44 -0.54 6.80
C SER A 12 26.09 -0.98 7.39
N ARG A 13 25.93 -0.81 8.70
CA ARG A 13 24.70 -1.10 9.43
C ARG A 13 23.49 -0.46 8.71
N PRO A 14 22.46 -1.24 8.29
CA PRO A 14 21.28 -0.68 7.63
C PRO A 14 20.50 0.28 8.55
N ASP A 15 19.92 1.34 7.98
CA ASP A 15 19.22 2.40 8.73
C ASP A 15 18.07 1.88 9.60
N PHE A 16 17.32 0.87 9.13
CA PHE A 16 16.27 0.23 9.92
C PHE A 16 16.81 -0.55 11.15
N MET A 17 18.03 -1.09 11.07
CA MET A 17 18.72 -1.69 12.22
C MET A 17 19.26 -0.61 13.18
N VAL A 18 19.57 0.59 12.66
CA VAL A 18 19.87 1.76 13.51
C VAL A 18 18.63 2.18 14.29
N LEU A 19 17.49 2.31 13.60
CA LEU A 19 16.21 2.74 14.19
C LEU A 19 15.72 1.74 15.25
N LEU A 20 15.89 0.43 15.01
CA LEU A 20 15.61 -0.62 16.01
C LEU A 20 16.67 -0.70 17.12
N GLY A 21 17.78 0.03 17.02
CA GLY A 21 18.84 0.05 18.02
C GLY A 21 19.70 -1.22 18.06
N LEU A 22 19.68 -2.05 17.02
CA LEU A 22 20.37 -3.33 16.96
C LEU A 22 21.75 -3.27 16.30
N ALA A 23 22.74 -3.89 16.92
CA ALA A 23 24.07 -4.10 16.36
C ALA A 23 24.21 -5.54 15.83
N PRO A 24 25.05 -5.79 14.80
CA PRO A 24 25.29 -7.14 14.31
C PRO A 24 26.05 -8.00 15.36
N PRO A 25 25.88 -9.34 15.36
CA PRO A 25 25.04 -10.14 14.45
C PRO A 25 23.55 -9.97 14.73
N TYR A 26 22.73 -10.08 13.70
CA TYR A 26 21.28 -9.89 13.80
C TYR A 26 20.56 -11.24 13.89
N ALA A 27 19.67 -11.40 14.87
CA ALA A 27 18.70 -12.50 14.91
C ALA A 27 17.27 -11.98 14.90
N LEU A 28 16.33 -12.79 14.39
CA LEU A 28 14.92 -12.42 14.30
C LEU A 28 14.29 -12.19 15.68
N GLU A 29 14.76 -12.94 16.68
CA GLU A 29 14.32 -12.80 18.07
C GLU A 29 14.70 -11.43 18.63
N ASP A 30 15.92 -10.96 18.37
CA ASP A 30 16.40 -9.64 18.79
C ASP A 30 15.62 -8.51 18.10
N VAL A 31 15.30 -8.68 16.80
CA VAL A 31 14.45 -7.75 16.03
C VAL A 31 13.05 -7.65 16.63
N LYS A 32 12.41 -8.79 16.96
CA LYS A 32 11.10 -8.80 17.61
C LYS A 32 11.14 -8.18 19.01
N ALA A 33 12.17 -8.50 19.80
CA ALA A 33 12.32 -7.97 21.14
C ALA A 33 12.50 -6.44 21.12
N ALA A 34 13.39 -5.94 20.25
CA ALA A 34 13.62 -4.50 20.09
C ALA A 34 12.37 -3.75 19.60
N TYR A 35 11.64 -4.34 18.65
CA TYR A 35 10.36 -3.79 18.19
C TYR A 35 9.35 -3.72 19.33
N LEU A 36 9.13 -4.82 20.07
CA LEU A 36 8.13 -4.85 21.14
C LEU A 36 8.44 -3.88 22.28
N VAL A 37 9.71 -3.66 22.60
CA VAL A 37 10.13 -2.67 23.61
C VAL A 37 9.79 -1.26 23.11
N ARG A 38 10.25 -0.88 21.92
CA ARG A 38 10.02 0.45 21.36
C ARG A 38 8.55 0.72 21.04
N ALA A 39 7.81 -0.28 20.55
CA ALA A 39 6.39 -0.16 20.23
C ALA A 39 5.56 0.13 21.49
N LYS A 40 5.97 -0.39 22.66
CA LYS A 40 5.33 -0.07 23.94
C LYS A 40 5.59 1.36 24.40
N GLU A 41 6.73 1.93 24.04
CA GLU A 41 7.15 3.29 24.38
C GLU A 41 6.51 4.32 23.45
N LEU A 42 6.42 4.00 22.15
CA LEU A 42 5.96 4.90 21.09
C LEU A 42 4.47 4.76 20.76
N HIS A 43 3.72 3.92 21.47
CA HIS A 43 2.30 3.68 21.15
C HIS A 43 1.46 4.97 21.29
N PRO A 44 0.62 5.33 20.29
CA PRO A 44 -0.22 6.54 20.33
C PRO A 44 -1.14 6.62 21.55
N ASP A 45 -1.74 5.48 21.95
CA ASP A 45 -2.60 5.39 23.14
C ASP A 45 -1.89 5.72 24.47
N ARG A 46 -0.55 5.84 24.47
CA ARG A 46 0.27 6.20 25.63
C ARG A 46 0.97 7.55 25.48
N GLY A 47 0.56 8.34 24.49
CA GLY A 47 1.13 9.66 24.21
C GLY A 47 2.39 9.64 23.33
N GLY A 48 2.69 8.50 22.69
CA GLY A 48 3.75 8.41 21.68
C GLY A 48 3.35 9.02 20.34
N SER A 49 4.34 9.39 19.53
CA SER A 49 4.12 9.95 18.19
C SER A 49 3.63 8.85 17.23
N PRO A 50 2.47 9.04 16.57
CA PRO A 50 2.02 8.14 15.50
C PRO A 50 3.04 8.03 14.36
N GLU A 51 3.77 9.12 14.07
CA GLU A 51 4.82 9.12 13.05
C GLU A 51 6.00 8.23 13.44
N GLU A 52 6.46 8.32 14.68
CA GLU A 52 7.56 7.48 15.19
C GLU A 52 7.14 6.01 15.28
N PHE A 53 5.87 5.74 15.57
CA PHE A 53 5.32 4.38 15.60
C PHE A 53 5.22 3.76 14.21
N ASP A 54 4.73 4.50 13.20
CA ASP A 54 4.72 4.04 11.81
C ASP A 54 6.15 3.80 11.27
N ALA A 55 7.08 4.71 11.56
CA ALA A 55 8.49 4.54 11.20
C ALA A 55 9.11 3.30 11.86
N LEU A 56 8.77 3.03 13.13
CA LEU A 56 9.18 1.82 13.84
C LEU A 56 8.59 0.55 13.21
N GLN A 57 7.30 0.56 12.88
CA GLN A 57 6.62 -0.57 12.25
C GLN A 57 7.24 -0.88 10.88
N LYS A 58 7.47 0.16 10.06
CA LYS A 58 8.23 0.06 8.82
C LYS A 58 9.60 -0.56 9.07
N ALA A 59 10.40 -0.02 10.00
CA ALA A 59 11.74 -0.56 10.28
C ALA A 59 11.72 -2.04 10.71
N PHE A 60 10.71 -2.47 11.47
CA PHE A 60 10.54 -3.86 11.87
C PHE A 60 10.23 -4.77 10.67
N GLU A 61 9.34 -4.37 9.77
CA GLU A 61 9.05 -5.12 8.55
C GLU A 61 10.30 -5.24 7.65
N GLN A 62 11.06 -4.16 7.55
CA GLN A 62 12.32 -4.13 6.79
C GLN A 62 13.35 -5.10 7.38
N ALA A 63 13.53 -5.09 8.70
CA ALA A 63 14.46 -5.97 9.39
C ALA A 63 14.08 -7.46 9.24
N LYS A 64 12.78 -7.78 9.26
CA LYS A 64 12.29 -9.14 8.99
C LYS A 64 12.64 -9.59 7.57
N LYS A 65 12.32 -8.78 6.55
CA LYS A 65 12.61 -9.09 5.14
C LYS A 65 14.12 -9.26 4.91
N TYR A 66 14.94 -8.41 5.53
CA TYR A 66 16.40 -8.48 5.46
C TYR A 66 16.96 -9.78 6.04
N LEU A 67 16.46 -10.21 7.20
CA LEU A 67 16.89 -11.45 7.86
C LEU A 67 16.45 -12.69 7.09
N ASP A 68 15.21 -12.70 6.58
CA ASP A 68 14.65 -13.80 5.80
C ASP A 68 15.48 -14.08 4.53
N PHE A 69 15.85 -13.01 3.81
CA PHE A 69 16.76 -13.09 2.68
C PHE A 69 18.17 -13.62 3.04
N ARG A 70 18.70 -13.23 4.20
CA ARG A 70 20.04 -13.68 4.63
C ARG A 70 20.06 -15.12 5.13
N SER A 71 18.96 -15.62 5.70
CA SER A 71 18.88 -17.00 6.19
C SER A 71 18.73 -18.05 5.09
N ASP A 72 17.86 -17.81 4.10
CA ASP A 72 17.69 -18.70 2.94
C ASP A 72 17.35 -17.90 1.68
N ARG A 73 18.40 -17.36 1.06
CA ARG A 73 18.28 -16.58 -0.16
C ARG A 73 17.57 -17.33 -1.28
N ARG A 74 17.78 -18.64 -1.43
CA ARG A 74 17.22 -19.39 -2.57
C ARG A 74 15.75 -19.71 -2.36
N GLY A 75 15.37 -20.15 -1.16
CA GLY A 75 13.96 -20.35 -0.80
C GLY A 75 13.17 -19.06 -0.82
N TRP A 76 13.76 -17.96 -0.33
CA TRP A 76 13.16 -16.63 -0.42
C TRP A 76 12.93 -16.19 -1.87
N ILE A 77 13.95 -16.29 -2.75
CA ILE A 77 13.80 -15.95 -4.18
C ILE A 77 12.72 -16.83 -4.83
N ALA A 78 12.68 -18.14 -4.55
CA ALA A 78 11.67 -19.02 -5.13
C ALA A 78 10.23 -18.64 -4.70
N ASN A 79 10.02 -18.33 -3.42
CA ASN A 79 8.71 -17.89 -2.93
C ASN A 79 8.31 -16.52 -3.46
N GLN A 80 9.24 -15.56 -3.47
CA GLN A 80 9.00 -14.22 -4.01
C GLN A 80 8.79 -14.26 -5.52
N MET A 81 9.44 -15.16 -6.26
CA MET A 81 9.21 -15.35 -7.70
C MET A 81 7.77 -15.82 -7.96
N THR A 82 7.24 -16.74 -7.15
CA THR A 82 5.85 -17.19 -7.27
C THR A 82 4.86 -16.05 -7.00
N SER A 83 5.09 -15.27 -5.94
CA SER A 83 4.26 -14.09 -5.62
C SER A 83 4.33 -13.07 -6.75
N TYR A 84 5.54 -12.77 -7.23
CA TYR A 84 5.79 -11.84 -8.34
C TYR A 84 5.08 -12.28 -9.62
N LEU A 85 5.18 -13.56 -10.01
CA LEU A 85 4.47 -14.08 -11.19
C LEU A 85 2.95 -13.93 -11.04
N GLY A 86 2.40 -14.22 -9.87
CA GLY A 86 0.97 -13.99 -9.59
C GLY A 86 0.58 -12.51 -9.70
N THR A 87 1.38 -11.61 -9.13
CA THR A 87 1.18 -10.15 -9.27
C THR A 87 1.26 -9.71 -10.73
N GLN A 88 2.20 -10.24 -11.52
CA GLN A 88 2.32 -9.92 -12.95
C GLN A 88 1.12 -10.43 -13.75
N GLU A 89 0.69 -11.67 -13.55
CA GLU A 89 -0.53 -12.21 -14.19
C GLU A 89 -1.77 -11.35 -13.82
N MET A 90 -1.84 -10.88 -12.58
CA MET A 90 -2.89 -9.96 -12.14
C MET A 90 -2.81 -8.61 -12.85
N ILE A 91 -1.62 -8.01 -12.93
CA ILE A 91 -1.42 -6.73 -13.63
C ILE A 91 -1.79 -6.86 -15.11
N GLU A 92 -1.31 -7.90 -15.79
CA GLU A 92 -1.66 -8.18 -17.18
C GLU A 92 -3.18 -8.33 -17.35
N ARG A 93 -3.86 -8.96 -16.39
CA ARG A 93 -5.31 -9.08 -16.42
C ARG A 93 -6.03 -7.73 -16.21
N LEU A 94 -5.52 -6.86 -15.34
CA LEU A 94 -6.02 -5.50 -15.17
C LEU A 94 -5.82 -4.67 -16.45
N GLU A 95 -4.66 -4.78 -17.08
CA GLU A 95 -4.36 -4.11 -18.36
C GLU A 95 -5.26 -4.60 -19.51
N GLN A 96 -5.66 -5.88 -19.51
CA GLN A 96 -6.65 -6.40 -20.46
C GLN A 96 -8.03 -5.76 -20.31
N PHE A 97 -8.39 -5.26 -19.12
CA PHE A 97 -9.59 -4.45 -18.93
C PHE A 97 -9.43 -3.01 -19.46
N GLY A 98 -8.20 -2.61 -19.80
CA GLY A 98 -7.81 -1.26 -20.19
C GLY A 98 -7.31 -0.41 -19.03
N ALA A 99 -6.98 -1.01 -17.89
CA ALA A 99 -6.50 -0.28 -16.73
C ALA A 99 -5.01 0.05 -16.84
N GLU A 100 -4.63 1.24 -16.42
CA GLU A 100 -3.26 1.62 -16.14
C GLU A 100 -2.95 1.28 -14.68
N VAL A 101 -1.87 0.53 -14.44
CA VAL A 101 -1.45 0.11 -13.10
C VAL A 101 -0.15 0.81 -12.75
N THR A 102 -0.10 1.44 -11.57
CA THR A 102 1.13 1.97 -11.00
C THR A 102 1.54 1.10 -9.81
N SER A 103 2.73 0.52 -9.91
CA SER A 103 3.39 -0.16 -8.81
C SER A 103 4.51 0.69 -8.24
N ASP A 104 4.87 0.44 -6.98
CA ASP A 104 6.13 0.93 -6.43
C ASP A 104 6.85 -0.19 -5.69
N ALA A 105 8.15 -0.28 -5.95
CA ALA A 105 9.06 -1.10 -5.17
C ALA A 105 9.50 -0.30 -3.95
N ILE A 106 9.43 -0.91 -2.78
CA ILE A 106 9.79 -0.26 -1.52
C ILE A 106 11.21 0.36 -1.62
N ASP A 107 11.34 1.68 -1.44
CA ASP A 107 12.53 2.45 -1.82
C ASP A 107 13.87 1.98 -1.23
N TRP A 108 13.88 1.43 -0.01
CA TRP A 108 15.11 0.90 0.59
C TRP A 108 15.52 -0.47 0.01
N LEU A 109 14.57 -1.23 -0.57
CA LEU A 109 14.84 -2.49 -1.25
C LEU A 109 15.54 -2.24 -2.59
N LYS A 110 15.16 -1.19 -3.33
CA LYS A 110 15.89 -0.74 -4.54
C LYS A 110 17.38 -0.50 -4.25
N LYS A 111 17.68 0.17 -3.13
CA LYS A 111 19.07 0.44 -2.69
C LYS A 111 19.81 -0.81 -2.19
N SER A 112 19.10 -1.75 -1.57
CA SER A 112 19.72 -2.90 -0.89
C SER A 112 19.83 -4.16 -1.76
N PHE A 113 19.00 -4.27 -2.81
CA PHE A 113 18.82 -5.51 -3.58
C PHE A 113 18.98 -5.33 -5.10
N GLY A 114 19.21 -4.12 -5.60
CA GLY A 114 19.38 -3.87 -7.04
C GLY A 114 18.15 -4.35 -7.83
N ASP A 115 18.39 -5.16 -8.86
CA ASP A 115 17.36 -5.67 -9.78
C ASP A 115 16.27 -6.52 -9.08
N PHE A 116 16.53 -7.06 -7.89
CA PHE A 116 15.54 -7.86 -7.15
C PHE A 116 14.46 -7.03 -6.45
N ALA A 117 14.56 -5.70 -6.44
CA ALA A 117 13.53 -4.84 -5.87
C ALA A 117 12.18 -4.98 -6.61
N GLN A 118 12.21 -5.36 -7.89
CA GLN A 118 11.01 -5.66 -8.70
C GLN A 118 10.15 -6.76 -8.08
N LEU A 119 10.77 -7.72 -7.37
CA LEU A 119 10.06 -8.79 -6.69
C LEU A 119 9.24 -8.31 -5.48
N THR A 120 9.37 -7.04 -5.12
CA THR A 120 8.68 -6.41 -3.98
C THR A 120 7.82 -5.23 -4.38
N GLU A 121 7.56 -5.09 -5.68
CA GLU A 121 6.62 -4.11 -6.20
C GLU A 121 5.22 -4.42 -5.70
N ASN A 122 4.59 -3.43 -5.09
CA ASN A 122 3.19 -3.51 -4.73
C ASN A 122 2.39 -2.57 -5.63
N VAL A 123 1.20 -3.01 -6.03
CA VAL A 123 0.26 -2.14 -6.74
C VAL A 123 -0.26 -1.06 -5.79
N ILE A 124 -0.04 0.21 -6.15
CA ILE A 124 -0.45 1.37 -5.34
C ILE A 124 -1.66 2.07 -5.94
N SER A 125 -1.72 2.15 -7.27
CA SER A 125 -2.77 2.85 -7.99
C SER A 125 -3.24 2.04 -9.18
N ILE A 126 -4.56 2.03 -9.39
CA ILE A 126 -5.21 1.47 -10.59
C ILE A 126 -6.10 2.57 -11.18
N ARG A 127 -5.96 2.84 -12.47
CA ARG A 127 -6.79 3.79 -13.21
C ARG A 127 -7.44 3.10 -14.41
N LEU A 128 -8.75 3.23 -14.55
CA LEU A 128 -9.50 2.79 -15.71
C LEU A 128 -10.42 3.93 -16.17
N GLU A 129 -10.23 4.40 -17.40
CA GLU A 129 -10.98 5.55 -17.91
C GLU A 129 -11.97 5.15 -19.01
N GLY A 130 -13.20 5.66 -18.93
CA GLY A 130 -14.17 5.56 -20.03
C GLY A 130 -14.63 4.14 -20.38
N SER A 131 -14.43 3.17 -19.50
CA SER A 131 -14.64 1.75 -19.80
C SER A 131 -16.05 1.26 -19.43
N THR A 132 -16.54 0.29 -20.19
CA THR A 132 -17.75 -0.47 -19.85
C THR A 132 -17.45 -1.73 -19.03
N GLN A 133 -16.17 -2.03 -18.76
CA GLN A 133 -15.72 -3.23 -18.06
C GLN A 133 -15.38 -2.98 -16.58
N ALA A 134 -15.73 -1.81 -16.05
CA ALA A 134 -15.35 -1.41 -14.70
C ALA A 134 -15.93 -2.34 -13.62
N GLU A 135 -17.15 -2.83 -13.79
CA GLU A 135 -17.77 -3.75 -12.83
C GLU A 135 -17.10 -5.14 -12.85
N GLU A 136 -16.77 -5.65 -14.03
CA GLU A 136 -16.01 -6.90 -14.16
C GLU A 136 -14.59 -6.77 -13.58
N MET A 137 -13.94 -5.62 -13.79
CA MET A 137 -12.63 -5.35 -13.20
C MET A 137 -12.71 -5.28 -11.67
N ILE A 138 -13.70 -4.60 -11.09
CA ILE A 138 -13.88 -4.53 -9.63
C ILE A 138 -14.09 -5.93 -9.05
N ARG A 139 -14.94 -6.75 -9.66
CA ARG A 139 -15.14 -8.13 -9.21
C ARG A 139 -13.84 -8.92 -9.21
N TYR A 140 -13.06 -8.80 -10.29
CA TYR A 140 -11.74 -9.41 -10.38
C TYR A 140 -10.79 -8.89 -9.30
N MET A 141 -10.76 -7.58 -9.04
CA MET A 141 -9.95 -7.00 -7.96
C MET A 141 -10.35 -7.57 -6.59
N VAL A 142 -11.65 -7.74 -6.32
CA VAL A 142 -12.14 -8.32 -5.06
C VAL A 142 -11.70 -9.78 -4.92
N GLU A 143 -11.71 -10.55 -6.02
CA GLU A 143 -11.15 -11.91 -6.04
C GLU A 143 -9.64 -11.93 -5.76
N GLN A 144 -8.90 -10.87 -6.17
CA GLN A 144 -7.45 -10.70 -5.97
C GLN A 144 -7.09 -9.81 -4.78
N GLN A 145 -8.02 -9.58 -3.84
CA GLN A 145 -7.84 -8.60 -2.75
C GLN A 145 -6.53 -8.79 -1.96
N SER A 146 -6.06 -10.03 -1.78
CA SER A 146 -4.81 -10.33 -1.08
C SER A 146 -3.57 -9.73 -1.73
N GLU A 147 -3.57 -9.61 -3.06
CA GLU A 147 -2.46 -9.04 -3.85
C GLU A 147 -2.53 -7.49 -3.89
N LEU A 148 -3.70 -6.92 -3.60
CA LEU A 148 -3.96 -5.47 -3.65
C LEU A 148 -3.87 -4.80 -2.27
N GLY A 149 -3.14 -5.40 -1.33
CA GLY A 149 -3.01 -4.92 0.05
C GLY A 149 -2.39 -3.52 0.21
N SER A 150 -1.71 -3.00 -0.83
CA SER A 150 -1.13 -1.65 -0.86
C SER A 150 -1.87 -0.66 -1.76
N LEU A 151 -3.02 -1.05 -2.32
CA LEU A 151 -3.81 -0.21 -3.23
C LEU A 151 -4.42 0.98 -2.48
N THR A 152 -3.87 2.17 -2.64
CA THR A 152 -4.36 3.38 -1.94
C THR A 152 -5.22 4.27 -2.85
N ARG A 153 -5.17 4.05 -4.16
CA ARG A 153 -5.82 4.91 -5.15
C ARG A 153 -6.52 4.09 -6.23
N LEU A 154 -7.80 4.37 -6.45
CA LEU A 154 -8.59 3.78 -7.51
C LEU A 154 -9.31 4.87 -8.31
N GLU A 155 -9.02 4.96 -9.60
CA GLU A 155 -9.57 5.99 -10.47
C GLU A 155 -10.41 5.36 -11.57
N LEU A 156 -11.71 5.66 -11.61
CA LEU A 156 -12.67 5.12 -12.56
C LEU A 156 -13.40 6.22 -13.37
N PRO A 157 -12.72 7.31 -13.82
CA PRO A 157 -13.40 8.42 -14.44
C PRO A 157 -14.10 7.99 -15.73
N ASN A 158 -15.30 8.53 -15.96
CA ASN A 158 -16.13 8.27 -17.13
C ASN A 158 -16.51 6.79 -17.35
N CYS A 159 -16.25 5.89 -16.40
CA CYS A 159 -16.61 4.48 -16.50
C CYS A 159 -18.13 4.27 -16.36
N LYS A 160 -18.65 3.24 -17.02
CA LYS A 160 -20.02 2.77 -16.84
C LYS A 160 -20.06 1.81 -15.66
N ILE A 161 -20.47 2.31 -14.50
CA ILE A 161 -20.50 1.60 -13.22
C ILE A 161 -21.75 1.96 -12.42
N SER A 162 -22.31 0.99 -11.68
CA SER A 162 -23.46 1.15 -10.78
C SER A 162 -23.07 1.43 -9.33
N ASP A 163 -24.01 1.95 -8.55
CA ASP A 163 -23.83 2.17 -7.10
C ASP A 163 -23.49 0.87 -6.37
N ALA A 164 -24.08 -0.26 -6.78
CA ALA A 164 -23.81 -1.57 -6.19
C ALA A 164 -22.34 -2.00 -6.39
N ALA A 165 -21.82 -1.86 -7.61
CA ALA A 165 -20.43 -2.18 -7.90
C ALA A 165 -19.44 -1.26 -7.16
N VAL A 166 -19.78 0.03 -6.96
CA VAL A 166 -18.97 0.93 -6.13
C VAL A 166 -18.91 0.46 -4.67
N LEU A 167 -19.99 -0.10 -4.14
CA LEU A 167 -20.02 -0.57 -2.75
C LEU A 167 -19.16 -1.82 -2.54
N GLU A 168 -18.89 -2.62 -3.57
CA GLU A 168 -17.94 -3.74 -3.50
C GLU A 168 -16.50 -3.27 -3.17
N LEU A 169 -16.20 -1.99 -3.39
CA LEU A 169 -14.90 -1.39 -3.01
C LEU A 169 -14.65 -1.37 -1.51
N GLU A 170 -15.67 -1.65 -0.67
CA GLU A 170 -15.48 -1.80 0.78
C GLU A 170 -14.52 -2.93 1.17
N ALA A 171 -14.22 -3.85 0.25
CA ALA A 171 -13.15 -4.83 0.41
C ALA A 171 -11.77 -4.15 0.58
N PHE A 172 -11.55 -2.94 0.03
CA PHE A 172 -10.26 -2.26 0.05
C PHE A 172 -10.24 -1.14 1.10
N GLN A 173 -10.20 -1.55 2.39
CA GLN A 173 -10.19 -0.63 3.53
C GLN A 173 -8.97 0.32 3.58
N GLN A 174 -7.92 -0.01 2.84
CA GLN A 174 -6.70 0.77 2.66
C GLN A 174 -6.82 1.90 1.63
N LEU A 175 -7.92 2.00 0.86
CA LEU A 175 -8.12 3.07 -0.11
C LEU A 175 -8.20 4.43 0.57
N LEU A 176 -7.43 5.38 0.05
CA LEU A 176 -7.41 6.79 0.47
C LEU A 176 -8.07 7.68 -0.58
N HIS A 177 -7.98 7.30 -1.86
CA HIS A 177 -8.46 8.09 -2.98
C HIS A 177 -9.33 7.27 -3.93
N ILE A 178 -10.55 7.73 -4.18
CA ILE A 178 -11.44 7.16 -5.19
C ILE A 178 -11.92 8.27 -6.13
N ASP A 179 -11.74 8.10 -7.43
CA ASP A 179 -12.30 8.96 -8.47
C ASP A 179 -13.45 8.24 -9.21
N LEU A 180 -14.68 8.75 -9.08
CA LEU A 180 -15.86 8.30 -9.82
C LEU A 180 -16.41 9.40 -10.74
N SER A 181 -15.59 10.39 -11.10
CA SER A 181 -16.03 11.53 -11.88
C SER A 181 -16.58 11.10 -13.24
N GLY A 182 -17.65 11.75 -13.70
CA GLY A 182 -18.31 11.44 -14.97
C GLY A 182 -19.03 10.09 -15.04
N THR A 183 -19.05 9.29 -13.97
CA THR A 183 -19.77 8.02 -13.92
C THR A 183 -21.29 8.23 -13.70
N PRO A 184 -22.16 7.26 -14.08
CA PRO A 184 -23.60 7.40 -13.93
C PRO A 184 -24.11 7.14 -12.49
N VAL A 185 -23.21 7.05 -11.50
CA VAL A 185 -23.54 6.70 -10.11
C VAL A 185 -24.43 7.73 -9.45
N GLY A 186 -25.33 7.25 -8.60
CA GLY A 186 -26.30 7.97 -7.82
C GLY A 186 -25.91 8.14 -6.36
N LYS A 187 -26.89 8.52 -5.55
CA LYS A 187 -26.69 8.82 -4.13
C LYS A 187 -26.19 7.62 -3.33
N ASP A 188 -26.48 6.38 -3.74
CA ASP A 188 -26.18 5.21 -2.92
C ASP A 188 -24.69 4.85 -2.99
N ALA A 189 -24.01 5.21 -4.07
CA ALA A 189 -22.54 5.14 -4.16
C ALA A 189 -21.84 5.97 -3.06
N THR A 190 -22.52 6.96 -2.46
CA THR A 190 -21.92 7.82 -1.43
C THR A 190 -21.74 7.13 -0.08
N TRP A 191 -22.42 6.00 0.14
CA TRP A 191 -22.26 5.19 1.36
C TRP A 191 -20.88 4.55 1.47
N ILE A 192 -20.10 4.49 0.39
CA ILE A 192 -18.71 4.02 0.42
C ILE A 192 -17.84 4.81 1.41
N VAL A 193 -18.17 6.08 1.65
CA VAL A 193 -17.49 6.92 2.65
C VAL A 193 -17.69 6.37 4.06
N ASP A 194 -18.83 5.77 4.35
CA ASP A 194 -19.12 5.17 5.65
C ASP A 194 -18.47 3.78 5.78
N SER A 195 -18.34 3.03 4.68
CA SER A 195 -17.66 1.72 4.66
C SER A 195 -16.14 1.80 4.70
N ILE A 196 -15.51 2.76 4.01
CA ILE A 196 -14.04 2.92 3.96
C ILE A 196 -13.65 4.05 4.91
N LEU A 197 -13.36 3.69 6.17
CA LEU A 197 -13.00 4.66 7.21
C LEU A 197 -11.68 5.41 6.89
N GLY A 198 -10.83 4.76 6.10
CA GLY A 198 -9.56 5.25 5.55
C GLY A 198 -9.69 6.46 4.61
N LEU A 199 -10.82 6.56 3.90
CA LEU A 199 -10.96 7.38 2.70
C LEU A 199 -10.77 8.88 2.98
N GLU A 200 -9.94 9.52 2.15
CA GLU A 200 -9.60 10.93 2.25
C GLU A 200 -10.27 11.74 1.14
N THR A 201 -10.34 11.20 -0.07
CA THR A 201 -10.96 11.87 -1.22
C THR A 201 -11.89 10.95 -1.99
N LEU A 202 -13.10 11.45 -2.27
CA LEU A 202 -14.06 10.84 -3.18
C LEU A 202 -14.50 11.87 -4.24
N ASP A 203 -14.09 11.69 -5.49
CA ASP A 203 -14.51 12.57 -6.58
C ASP A 203 -15.84 12.10 -7.18
N LEU A 204 -16.83 13.00 -7.17
CA LEU A 204 -18.20 12.79 -7.67
C LEU A 204 -18.61 13.89 -8.66
N ARG A 205 -17.64 14.59 -9.27
CA ARG A 205 -17.92 15.60 -10.30
C ARG A 205 -18.56 14.93 -11.51
N GLY A 206 -19.61 15.53 -12.07
CA GLY A 206 -20.29 14.97 -13.24
C GLY A 206 -21.11 13.69 -13.00
N THR A 207 -21.29 13.25 -11.75
CA THR A 207 -22.17 12.12 -11.42
C THR A 207 -23.63 12.54 -11.23
N ARG A 208 -24.53 11.56 -11.01
CA ARG A 208 -25.95 11.81 -10.69
C ARG A 208 -26.18 12.13 -9.21
N VAL A 209 -25.12 12.20 -8.39
CA VAL A 209 -25.21 12.60 -6.99
C VAL A 209 -25.69 14.06 -6.88
N GLY A 210 -26.67 14.34 -6.02
CA GLY A 210 -27.15 15.70 -5.79
C GLY A 210 -26.10 16.59 -5.11
N TRP A 211 -26.18 17.91 -5.34
CA TRP A 211 -25.25 18.88 -4.72
C TRP A 211 -25.17 18.78 -3.19
N TRP A 212 -26.33 18.61 -2.54
CA TRP A 212 -26.42 18.43 -1.09
C TRP A 212 -25.64 17.22 -0.60
N MET A 213 -25.73 16.10 -1.31
CA MET A 213 -25.04 14.87 -0.93
C MET A 213 -23.53 15.00 -1.16
N ARG A 214 -23.08 15.60 -2.27
CA ARG A 214 -21.66 15.92 -2.47
C ARG A 214 -21.10 16.82 -1.37
N ARG A 215 -21.87 17.83 -0.93
CA ARG A 215 -21.48 18.69 0.19
C ARG A 215 -21.37 17.91 1.50
N LYS A 216 -22.32 17.00 1.76
CA LYS A 216 -22.27 16.11 2.94
C LYS A 216 -21.03 15.23 2.91
N VAL A 217 -20.76 14.53 1.81
CA VAL A 217 -19.56 13.70 1.60
C VAL A 217 -18.29 14.52 1.88
N ARG A 218 -18.16 15.70 1.28
CA ARG A 218 -17.01 16.57 1.49
C ARG A 218 -16.84 16.97 2.96
N SER A 219 -17.94 17.30 3.64
CA SER A 219 -17.91 17.65 5.07
C SER A 219 -17.46 16.48 5.93
N VAL A 220 -17.91 15.25 5.65
CA VAL A 220 -17.53 14.04 6.39
C VAL A 220 -16.03 13.76 6.20
N LEU A 221 -15.55 13.79 4.95
CA LEU A 221 -14.14 13.56 4.65
C LEU A 221 -13.24 14.63 5.28
N GLN A 222 -13.63 15.91 5.22
CA GLN A 222 -12.89 17.01 5.84
C GLN A 222 -12.79 16.84 7.37
N GLN A 223 -13.89 16.50 8.04
CA GLN A 223 -13.88 16.25 9.49
C GLN A 223 -12.95 15.10 9.87
N ARG A 224 -12.88 14.03 9.07
CA ARG A 224 -11.96 12.92 9.31
C ARG A 224 -10.50 13.33 9.17
N MET A 225 -10.18 14.15 8.17
CA MET A 225 -8.82 14.67 7.98
C MET A 225 -8.39 15.64 9.08
N GLU A 226 -9.32 16.45 9.60
CA GLU A 226 -9.03 17.38 10.71
C GLU A 226 -8.77 16.64 12.05
N VAL A 227 -9.40 15.47 12.24
CA VAL A 227 -9.22 14.63 13.44
C VAL A 227 -7.96 13.77 13.35
N ARG A 228 -7.47 13.45 12.13
CA ARG A 228 -6.18 12.79 11.96
C ARG A 228 -5.05 13.80 12.20
N PRO A 229 -4.08 13.53 13.10
CA PRO A 229 -2.90 14.37 13.20
C PRO A 229 -2.24 14.44 11.82
N HIS A 230 -2.09 15.65 11.29
CA HIS A 230 -1.44 15.88 10.01
C HIS A 230 0.02 15.45 10.13
N SER A 231 0.37 14.31 9.55
CA SER A 231 1.78 14.00 9.29
C SER A 231 2.27 14.95 8.18
N PRO A 232 3.34 15.72 8.39
CA PRO A 232 3.72 16.82 7.50
C PRO A 232 4.36 16.38 6.17
N PHE A 233 4.19 15.13 5.74
CA PHE A 233 4.84 14.61 4.53
C PHE A 233 3.85 13.96 3.58
N GLY A 234 3.31 14.80 2.70
CA GLY A 234 2.54 14.41 1.51
C GLY A 234 2.84 15.36 0.35
N GLN A 235 4.12 15.65 0.09
CA GLN A 235 4.63 16.17 -1.19
C GLN A 235 6.08 15.68 -1.36
N ALA A 236 6.27 14.72 -2.26
CA ALA A 236 7.50 14.52 -3.03
C ALA A 236 7.11 13.80 -4.32
#